data_AF-A0A2D6D7I2-F1
#
_entry.id   AF-A0A2D6D7I2-F1
#
_cell.length_a   1.000
_cell.length_b   1.000
_cell.length_c   1.000
_cell.angle_alpha   90.00
_cell.angle_beta   90.00
_cell.angle_gamma   90.00
#
_symmetry.space_group_name_H-M   'P 1'
#
loop_
_entity.id
_entity.type
_entity.pdbx_description
1 polymer ?
#
loop_
_entity_poly.entity_id
_entity_poly.type
_entity_poly.pdbx_seq_one_letter_code
_entity_poly.pdbx_strand_id
1 'polypeptide(L)'
;MKKAFTLIELLVVIAIIGLLASIVLVSVGGQREKAKIAKAQGDLEAITKALRIYHVDTGSAPPHDHKWDSTCENSFMSTGSFAPKPAGWSGPYLGSWPKNPWGGDYHWERWSGTDYSISVKNVPQASAQAIDDVIDDGNLSSGSVTWTIGGDNRMEYSRGEFDFPTSDTHATTCS
;
A
#
# COMPACT_ATOMS: atom_id res chain seq x y z
N MET A 1 23.50 5.88 60.80
CA MET A 1 22.07 5.48 60.90
C MET A 1 21.56 5.22 59.49
N LYS A 2 21.15 4.00 59.15
CA LYS A 2 20.55 3.69 57.85
C LYS A 2 19.06 4.05 57.93
N LYS A 3 18.60 5.01 57.13
CA LYS A 3 17.17 5.33 57.02
C LYS A 3 16.48 4.14 56.33
N ALA A 4 15.53 3.52 57.02
CA ALA A 4 14.65 2.53 56.42
C ALA A 4 13.51 3.26 55.71
N PHE A 5 13.27 2.94 54.45
CA PHE A 5 12.13 3.45 53.69
C PHE A 5 10.82 2.93 54.28
N THR A 6 9.79 3.75 54.26
CA THR A 6 8.47 3.36 54.74
C THR A 6 7.70 2.60 53.66
N LEU A 7 6.84 1.65 54.08
CA LEU A 7 6.00 0.89 53.15
C LEU A 7 5.03 1.80 52.36
N ILE A 8 4.61 2.91 52.96
CA ILE A 8 3.69 3.86 52.32
C ILE A 8 4.36 4.66 51.19
N GLU A 9 5.66 4.99 51.34
CA GLU A 9 6.43 5.62 50.27
C GLU A 9 6.52 4.72 49.04
N LEU A 10 6.77 3.42 49.25
CA LEU A 10 6.84 2.47 48.13
C LEU A 10 5.46 2.28 47.47
N LEU A 11 4.38 2.27 48.27
CA LEU A 11 3.01 2.08 47.77
C LEU A 11 2.55 3.25 46.89
N VAL A 12 2.83 4.49 47.28
CA VAL A 12 2.53 5.68 46.46
C VAL A 12 3.28 5.64 45.14
N VAL A 13 4.55 5.24 45.14
CA VAL A 13 5.36 5.20 43.93
C VAL A 13 4.81 4.19 42.92
N ILE A 14 4.47 2.97 43.34
CA ILE A 14 3.91 1.98 42.41
C ILE A 14 2.52 2.37 41.91
N ALA A 15 1.73 3.08 42.72
CA ALA A 15 0.43 3.61 42.30
C ALA A 15 0.57 4.68 41.20
N ILE A 16 1.54 5.61 41.35
CA ILE A 16 1.83 6.63 40.33
C ILE A 16 2.36 5.97 39.04
N ILE A 17 3.27 5.00 39.16
CA ILE A 17 3.80 4.27 37.99
C ILE A 17 2.68 3.53 37.26
N GLY A 18 1.78 2.85 37.98
CA GLY A 18 0.63 2.15 37.38
C GLY A 18 -0.34 3.10 36.65
N LEU A 19 -0.61 4.27 37.24
CA LEU A 19 -1.44 5.30 36.61
C LEU A 19 -0.81 5.79 35.30
N LEU A 20 0.47 6.21 35.34
CA LEU A 20 1.16 6.72 34.17
C LEU A 20 1.30 5.65 33.07
N ALA A 21 1.60 4.40 33.43
CA ALA A 21 1.71 3.30 32.47
C ALA A 21 0.39 3.04 31.71
N SER A 22 -0.77 3.16 32.38
CA SER A 22 -2.07 2.97 31.73
C SER A 22 -2.39 4.02 30.66
N ILE A 23 -2.04 5.28 30.89
CA ILE A 23 -2.26 6.39 29.95
C ILE A 23 -1.39 6.21 28.69
N VAL A 24 -0.14 5.80 28.87
CA VAL A 24 0.82 5.62 27.75
C VAL A 24 0.34 4.53 26.78
N LEU A 25 -0.26 3.44 27.27
CA LEU A 25 -0.74 2.34 26.42
C LEU A 25 -1.88 2.77 25.47
N VAL A 26 -2.80 3.62 25.93
CA VAL A 26 -3.94 4.09 25.11
C VAL A 26 -3.48 5.08 24.03
N SER A 27 -2.42 5.85 24.28
CA SER A 27 -1.92 6.89 23.37
C SER A 27 -1.24 6.36 22.09
N VAL A 28 -0.67 5.16 22.10
CA VAL A 28 0.25 4.71 21.04
C VAL A 28 -0.49 4.09 19.84
N GLY A 29 -1.70 3.55 20.05
CA GLY A 29 -2.45 2.85 19.00
C GLY A 29 -2.78 3.72 17.78
N GLY A 30 -3.34 4.91 18.00
CA GLY A 30 -3.77 5.80 16.91
C GLY A 30 -2.62 6.39 16.09
N GLN A 31 -1.43 6.57 16.69
CA GLN A 31 -0.27 7.13 15.98
C GLN A 31 0.34 6.11 15.02
N ARG A 32 0.36 4.82 15.39
CA ARG A 32 0.83 3.75 14.51
C ARG A 32 -0.04 3.65 13.27
N GLU A 33 -1.35 3.77 13.42
CA GLU A 33 -2.28 3.71 12.28
C GLU A 33 -2.10 4.89 11.32
N LYS A 34 -1.96 6.12 11.84
CA LYS A 34 -1.64 7.29 11.02
C LYS A 34 -0.34 7.12 10.23
N ALA A 35 0.69 6.53 10.85
CA ALA A 35 1.95 6.26 10.17
C ALA A 35 1.80 5.21 9.05
N LYS A 36 0.96 4.19 9.25
CA LYS A 36 0.64 3.21 8.19
C LYS A 36 -0.09 3.85 7.01
N ILE A 37 -1.07 4.71 7.29
CA ILE A 37 -1.80 5.47 6.26
C ILE A 37 -0.83 6.34 5.45
N ALA A 38 -0.02 7.16 6.13
CA ALA A 38 0.96 8.02 5.47
C ALA A 38 1.98 7.21 4.62
N LYS A 39 2.41 6.06 5.14
CA LYS A 39 3.26 5.13 4.37
C LYS A 39 2.54 4.61 3.12
N ALA A 40 1.30 4.16 3.26
CA ALA A 40 0.54 3.61 2.14
C ALA A 40 0.30 4.65 1.05
N GLN A 41 0.00 5.90 1.41
CA GLN A 41 -0.14 7.01 0.45
C GLN A 41 1.15 7.21 -0.35
N GLY A 42 2.31 7.24 0.32
CA GLY A 42 3.61 7.38 -0.35
C GLY A 42 3.98 6.15 -1.20
N ASP A 43 3.64 4.94 -0.74
CA ASP A 43 3.88 3.71 -1.50
C ASP A 43 3.03 3.69 -2.80
N LEU A 44 1.75 4.08 -2.73
CA LEU A 44 0.87 4.19 -3.90
C LEU A 44 1.42 5.21 -4.91
N GLU A 45 1.81 6.40 -4.46
CA GLU A 45 2.40 7.43 -5.33
C GLU A 45 3.70 6.95 -6.00
N ALA A 46 4.58 6.29 -5.24
CA ALA A 46 5.82 5.74 -5.75
C ALA A 46 5.57 4.67 -6.83
N ILE A 47 4.64 3.75 -6.58
CA ILE A 47 4.27 2.71 -7.55
C ILE A 47 3.67 3.36 -8.81
N THR A 48 2.71 4.27 -8.67
CA THR A 48 2.12 4.99 -9.82
C THR A 48 3.17 5.67 -10.67
N LYS A 49 4.10 6.41 -10.04
CA LYS A 49 5.18 7.08 -10.75
C LYS A 49 6.07 6.09 -11.50
N ALA A 50 6.42 4.97 -10.88
CA ALA A 50 7.25 3.94 -11.49
C ALA A 50 6.57 3.30 -12.71
N LEU A 51 5.27 2.97 -12.61
CA LEU A 51 4.47 2.42 -13.69
C LEU A 51 4.37 3.40 -14.87
N ARG A 52 4.27 4.70 -14.60
CA ARG A 52 4.26 5.74 -15.64
C ARG A 52 5.60 5.88 -16.34
N ILE A 53 6.72 5.89 -15.60
CA ILE A 53 8.05 5.94 -16.20
C ILE A 53 8.27 4.71 -17.09
N TYR A 54 7.85 3.54 -16.64
CA TYR A 54 7.87 2.33 -17.48
C TYR A 54 7.14 2.55 -18.82
N HIS A 55 5.94 3.13 -18.78
CA HIS A 55 5.17 3.37 -19.99
C HIS A 55 5.84 4.39 -20.91
N VAL A 56 6.43 5.45 -20.36
CA VAL A 56 7.19 6.45 -21.13
C VAL A 56 8.41 5.82 -21.81
N ASP A 57 9.13 4.95 -21.11
CA ASP A 57 10.36 4.33 -21.61
C ASP A 57 10.10 3.25 -22.66
N THR A 58 9.02 2.47 -22.48
CA THR A 58 8.75 1.28 -23.28
C THR A 58 7.65 1.47 -24.32
N GLY A 59 6.83 2.51 -24.18
CA GLY A 59 5.61 2.72 -24.96
C GLY A 59 4.47 1.76 -24.59
N SER A 60 4.69 0.78 -23.71
CA SER A 60 3.75 -0.28 -23.40
C SER A 60 3.25 -0.23 -21.96
N ALA A 61 2.15 -0.91 -21.68
CA ALA A 61 1.67 -1.09 -20.32
C ALA A 61 2.64 -1.97 -19.51
N PRO A 62 2.81 -1.72 -18.19
CA PRO A 62 3.55 -2.62 -17.31
C PRO A 62 2.95 -4.04 -17.29
N PRO A 63 3.76 -5.07 -17.04
CA PRO A 63 3.27 -6.44 -16.83
C PRO A 63 2.24 -6.45 -15.71
N HIS A 64 1.10 -7.09 -15.95
CA HIS A 64 -0.02 -7.17 -15.02
C HIS A 64 -0.64 -8.55 -15.11
N ASP A 65 -1.28 -8.98 -14.03
CA ASP A 65 -2.17 -10.13 -14.05
C ASP A 65 -3.40 -9.84 -13.19
N HIS A 66 -4.12 -10.87 -12.81
CA HIS A 66 -5.23 -10.77 -11.87
C HIS A 66 -5.12 -11.94 -10.88
N LYS A 67 -3.89 -12.21 -10.44
CA LYS A 67 -3.53 -13.30 -9.55
C LYS A 67 -2.84 -12.72 -8.34
N TRP A 68 -3.26 -13.13 -7.15
CA TRP A 68 -2.60 -12.72 -5.89
C TRP A 68 -1.25 -13.40 -5.67
N ASP A 69 -0.32 -13.20 -6.60
CA ASP A 69 1.08 -13.56 -6.49
C ASP A 69 1.97 -12.33 -6.78
N SER A 70 3.28 -12.53 -6.94
CA SER A 70 4.23 -11.43 -7.13
C SER A 70 4.96 -11.51 -8.47
N THR A 71 4.49 -12.36 -9.39
CA THR A 71 5.20 -12.69 -10.62
C THR A 71 5.33 -11.48 -11.52
N CYS A 72 4.26 -10.70 -11.66
CA CYS A 72 4.28 -9.47 -12.45
C CYS A 72 5.08 -8.35 -11.80
N GLU A 73 4.97 -8.16 -10.50
CA GLU A 73 5.74 -7.17 -9.74
C GLU A 73 7.23 -7.49 -9.81
N ASN A 74 7.61 -8.77 -9.66
CA ASN A 74 8.99 -9.21 -9.79
C ASN A 74 9.51 -9.02 -11.23
N SER A 75 8.68 -9.30 -12.25
CA SER A 75 9.04 -9.08 -13.66
C SER A 75 9.24 -7.60 -13.96
N PHE A 76 8.32 -6.75 -13.50
CA PHE A 76 8.43 -5.29 -13.59
C PHE A 76 9.74 -4.77 -12.97
N MET A 77 10.12 -5.32 -11.81
CA MET A 77 11.33 -4.93 -11.08
C MET A 77 12.64 -5.46 -11.70
N SER A 78 12.64 -6.61 -12.36
CA SER A 78 13.89 -7.29 -12.76
C SER A 78 14.16 -7.28 -14.27
N THR A 79 13.13 -7.39 -15.09
CA THR A 79 13.25 -7.54 -16.54
C THR A 79 12.41 -6.52 -17.33
N GLY A 80 11.49 -5.83 -16.65
CA GLY A 80 10.48 -4.97 -17.26
C GLY A 80 9.35 -5.73 -17.95
N SER A 81 9.50 -7.02 -18.27
CA SER A 81 8.44 -7.82 -18.88
C SER A 81 8.65 -9.32 -18.66
N PHE A 82 7.59 -10.09 -18.84
CA PHE A 82 7.66 -11.54 -18.99
C PHE A 82 8.12 -11.88 -20.42
N ALA A 83 9.39 -11.55 -20.72
CA ALA A 83 10.17 -11.87 -21.92
C ALA A 83 9.58 -11.54 -23.33
N PRO A 84 10.37 -10.96 -24.26
CA PRO A 84 11.67 -10.31 -24.08
C PRO A 84 11.55 -8.92 -23.43
N LYS A 85 12.65 -8.43 -22.82
CA LYS A 85 12.77 -7.07 -22.29
C LYS A 85 12.27 -6.07 -23.36
N PRO A 86 11.29 -5.21 -23.07
CA PRO A 86 10.77 -4.29 -24.06
C PRO A 86 11.85 -3.30 -24.45
N ALA A 87 11.84 -2.89 -25.72
CA ALA A 87 12.75 -1.86 -26.20
C ALA A 87 12.57 -0.59 -25.33
N GLY A 88 13.68 -0.01 -24.88
CA GLY A 88 13.66 1.22 -24.07
C GLY A 88 13.57 1.03 -22.55
N TRP A 89 13.35 -0.18 -22.01
CA TRP A 89 13.32 -0.36 -20.55
C TRP A 89 14.65 0.00 -19.87
N SER A 90 14.61 1.02 -19.01
CA SER A 90 15.74 1.55 -18.25
C SER A 90 15.61 1.33 -16.74
N GLY A 91 14.68 0.45 -16.32
CA GLY A 91 14.44 0.15 -14.92
C GLY A 91 15.59 -0.59 -14.21
N PRO A 92 15.43 -0.90 -12.92
CA PRO A 92 14.20 -0.76 -12.14
C PRO A 92 13.83 0.71 -11.83
N TYR A 93 12.53 1.00 -11.79
CA TYR A 93 12.01 2.33 -11.46
C TYR A 93 11.68 2.51 -9.97
N LEU A 94 11.82 1.44 -9.19
CA LEU A 94 11.71 1.41 -7.73
C LEU A 94 12.94 0.71 -7.14
N GLY A 95 13.32 1.07 -5.91
CA GLY A 95 14.38 0.35 -5.19
C GLY A 95 13.95 -1.06 -4.76
N SER A 96 12.67 -1.22 -4.43
CA SER A 96 12.04 -2.48 -4.07
C SER A 96 10.52 -2.34 -4.21
N TRP A 97 9.81 -3.43 -4.53
CA TRP A 97 8.35 -3.42 -4.46
C TRP A 97 7.89 -3.21 -3.00
N PRO A 98 7.06 -2.19 -2.70
CA PRO A 98 6.64 -1.91 -1.34
C PRO A 98 5.83 -3.04 -0.70
N LYS A 99 5.86 -3.10 0.64
CA LYS A 99 5.06 -4.02 1.44
C LYS A 99 3.89 -3.29 2.09
N ASN A 100 2.72 -3.91 2.03
CA ASN A 100 1.50 -3.37 2.62
C ASN A 100 1.64 -3.24 4.15
N PRO A 101 1.41 -2.05 4.75
CA PRO A 101 1.50 -1.81 6.20
C PRO A 101 0.54 -2.61 7.08
N TRP A 102 -0.53 -3.17 6.50
CA TRP A 102 -1.52 -4.01 7.19
C TRP A 102 -1.34 -5.51 6.95
N GLY A 103 -0.30 -5.89 6.21
CA GLY A 103 0.05 -7.28 5.93
C GLY A 103 -0.44 -7.74 4.55
N GLY A 104 0.45 -8.44 3.84
CA GLY A 104 0.29 -8.78 2.42
C GLY A 104 1.13 -7.87 1.53
N ASP A 105 0.75 -7.77 0.27
CA ASP A 105 1.45 -7.03 -0.77
C ASP A 105 0.51 -6.05 -1.48
N TYR A 106 1.10 -5.03 -2.11
CA TYR A 106 0.43 -4.26 -3.14
C TYR A 106 0.42 -5.11 -4.41
N HIS A 107 -0.71 -5.18 -5.09
CA HIS A 107 -0.84 -5.95 -6.33
C HIS A 107 -1.23 -5.04 -7.48
N TRP A 108 -0.50 -5.10 -8.58
CA TRP A 108 -0.81 -4.35 -9.78
C TRP A 108 -1.62 -5.24 -10.72
N GLU A 109 -2.91 -4.93 -10.84
CA GLU A 109 -3.85 -5.75 -11.60
C GLU A 109 -4.57 -4.99 -12.71
N ARG A 110 -5.16 -5.76 -13.61
CA ARG A 110 -6.13 -5.26 -14.58
C ARG A 110 -7.38 -6.13 -14.53
N TRP A 111 -8.48 -5.55 -14.06
CA TRP A 111 -9.78 -6.24 -14.07
C TRP A 111 -10.42 -6.11 -15.46
N SER A 112 -11.06 -7.19 -15.91
CA SER A 112 -11.52 -7.41 -17.30
C SER A 112 -12.04 -6.15 -18.03
N GLY A 113 -11.27 -5.68 -19.03
CA GLY A 113 -11.72 -4.66 -19.98
C GLY A 113 -10.71 -3.54 -20.20
N THR A 114 -10.55 -2.64 -19.24
CA THR A 114 -9.80 -1.39 -19.47
C THR A 114 -9.10 -0.84 -18.24
N ASP A 115 -9.47 -1.27 -17.04
CA ASP A 115 -9.12 -0.51 -15.85
C ASP A 115 -7.96 -1.20 -15.13
N TYR A 116 -6.86 -0.47 -15.02
CA TYR A 116 -5.72 -0.86 -14.21
C TYR A 116 -5.89 -0.31 -12.79
N SER A 117 -5.53 -1.12 -11.80
CA SER A 117 -5.58 -0.73 -10.40
C SER A 117 -4.43 -1.29 -9.59
N ILE A 118 -4.15 -0.64 -8.47
CA ILE A 118 -3.33 -1.18 -7.39
C ILE A 118 -4.26 -1.68 -6.30
N SER A 119 -4.27 -2.98 -6.08
CA SER A 119 -5.12 -3.65 -5.10
C SER A 119 -4.35 -3.90 -3.81
N VAL A 120 -5.00 -3.64 -2.68
CA VAL A 120 -4.39 -3.75 -1.35
C VAL A 120 -5.32 -4.50 -0.41
N LYS A 121 -4.92 -5.71 -0.01
CA LYS A 121 -5.68 -6.55 0.94
C LYS A 121 -5.51 -6.09 2.39
N ASN A 122 -6.41 -6.50 3.27
CA ASN A 122 -6.32 -6.30 4.73
C ASN A 122 -6.25 -4.83 5.21
N VAL A 123 -6.54 -3.86 4.35
CA VAL A 123 -6.61 -2.45 4.74
C VAL A 123 -7.89 -2.27 5.59
N PRO A 124 -7.83 -1.75 6.82
CA PRO A 124 -9.06 -1.44 7.56
C PRO A 124 -9.88 -0.40 6.79
N GLN A 125 -11.21 -0.55 6.74
CA GLN A 125 -12.07 0.38 5.98
C GLN A 125 -11.91 1.84 6.43
N ALA A 126 -11.72 2.08 7.73
CA ALA A 126 -11.45 3.43 8.25
C ALA A 126 -10.13 4.01 7.73
N SER A 127 -9.13 3.17 7.46
CA SER A 127 -7.84 3.56 6.90
C SER A 127 -7.93 3.78 5.40
N ALA A 128 -8.71 2.95 4.69
CA ALA A 128 -9.04 3.20 3.28
C ALA A 128 -9.77 4.54 3.12
N GLN A 129 -10.76 4.82 3.98
CA GLN A 129 -11.47 6.11 3.99
C GLN A 129 -10.51 7.28 4.24
N ALA A 130 -9.60 7.15 5.20
CA ALA A 130 -8.62 8.20 5.46
C ALA A 130 -7.60 8.40 4.32
N ILE A 131 -7.35 7.38 3.50
CA ILE A 131 -6.54 7.51 2.28
C ILE A 131 -7.35 8.23 1.21
N ASP A 132 -8.59 7.81 1.00
CA ASP A 132 -9.56 8.37 0.06
C ASP A 132 -9.82 9.87 0.32
N ASP A 133 -10.06 10.26 1.57
CA ASP A 133 -10.23 11.66 2.01
C ASP A 133 -9.04 12.58 1.62
N VAL A 134 -7.85 12.01 1.41
CA VAL A 134 -6.62 12.75 1.10
C VAL A 134 -6.28 12.70 -0.39
N ILE A 135 -6.48 11.55 -1.02
CA ILE A 135 -6.03 11.30 -2.40
C ILE A 135 -7.13 11.57 -3.43
N ASP A 136 -8.40 11.49 -3.04
CA ASP A 136 -9.54 11.50 -3.94
C ASP A 136 -10.70 12.36 -3.41
N ASP A 137 -11.93 11.83 -3.32
CA ASP A 137 -13.15 12.58 -3.01
C ASP A 137 -13.79 12.23 -1.66
N GLY A 138 -13.22 11.27 -0.94
CA GLY A 138 -13.76 10.79 0.33
C GLY A 138 -15.00 9.90 0.16
N ASN A 139 -15.27 9.38 -1.04
CA ASN A 139 -16.28 8.38 -1.29
C ASN A 139 -15.70 7.07 -1.86
N LEU A 140 -15.41 6.13 -0.96
CA LEU A 140 -15.00 4.74 -1.27
C LEU A 140 -15.92 3.93 -2.22
N SER A 141 -17.10 4.42 -2.59
CA SER A 141 -17.98 3.75 -3.56
C SER A 141 -17.69 4.13 -5.01
N SER A 142 -16.88 5.15 -5.26
CA SER A 142 -16.57 5.68 -6.59
C SER A 142 -15.19 6.32 -6.63
N GLY A 143 -14.76 6.80 -7.79
CA GLY A 143 -13.52 7.55 -7.91
C GLY A 143 -12.29 6.67 -8.04
N SER A 144 -11.15 7.27 -7.67
CA SER A 144 -9.82 6.68 -7.76
C SER A 144 -9.48 5.76 -6.60
N VAL A 145 -10.11 5.93 -5.44
CA VAL A 145 -9.95 5.01 -4.30
C VAL A 145 -11.29 4.37 -4.01
N THR A 146 -11.43 3.08 -4.30
CA THR A 146 -12.68 2.35 -4.03
C THR A 146 -12.47 1.22 -3.05
N TRP A 147 -13.55 0.84 -2.39
CA TRP A 147 -13.60 -0.28 -1.45
C TRP A 147 -14.58 -1.33 -1.97
N THR A 148 -14.07 -2.49 -2.36
CA THR A 148 -14.95 -3.57 -2.83
C THR A 148 -15.45 -4.40 -1.64
N ILE A 149 -16.77 -4.40 -1.43
CA ILE A 149 -17.45 -5.24 -0.44
C ILE A 149 -17.83 -6.58 -1.10
N GLY A 150 -17.12 -7.66 -0.75
CA GLY A 150 -17.37 -9.02 -1.21
C GLY A 150 -16.15 -9.74 -1.81
N GLY A 151 -15.97 -11.01 -1.45
CA GLY A 151 -14.83 -11.85 -1.85
C GLY A 151 -13.62 -11.67 -0.94
N ASP A 152 -12.84 -10.60 -1.16
CA ASP A 152 -11.45 -10.48 -0.68
C ASP A 152 -11.17 -9.26 0.24
N ASN A 153 -12.18 -8.42 0.55
CA ASN A 153 -12.07 -7.21 1.40
C ASN A 153 -10.79 -6.39 1.14
N ARG A 154 -10.78 -5.66 0.03
CA ARG A 154 -9.60 -4.92 -0.45
C ARG A 154 -9.94 -3.50 -0.88
N MET A 155 -8.93 -2.65 -0.74
CA MET A 155 -8.91 -1.30 -1.29
C MET A 155 -8.36 -1.39 -2.72
N GLU A 156 -9.04 -0.74 -3.65
CA GLU A 156 -8.61 -0.57 -5.04
C GLU A 156 -8.19 0.87 -5.26
N TYR A 157 -7.04 1.06 -5.90
CA TYR A 157 -6.55 2.37 -6.30
C TYR A 157 -6.37 2.44 -7.82
N SER A 158 -7.27 3.14 -8.51
CA SER A 158 -7.28 3.33 -9.96
C SER A 158 -7.25 4.81 -10.30
N ARG A 159 -6.09 5.35 -10.64
CA ARG A 159 -5.98 6.76 -11.07
C ARG A 159 -6.22 6.83 -12.58
N GLY A 160 -6.84 7.91 -13.07
CA GLY A 160 -6.93 8.20 -14.52
C GLY A 160 -5.56 8.33 -15.22
N GLU A 161 -4.47 8.29 -14.47
CA GLU A 161 -3.10 8.22 -14.98
C GLU A 161 -2.67 6.83 -15.45
N PHE A 162 -3.50 5.81 -15.20
CA PHE A 162 -3.28 4.45 -15.69
C PHE A 162 -3.95 4.17 -17.04
N ASP A 163 -4.29 5.21 -17.82
CA ASP A 163 -4.82 5.10 -19.18
C ASP A 163 -3.73 4.63 -20.17
N PHE A 164 -3.30 3.38 -20.00
CA PHE A 164 -2.38 2.71 -20.90
C PHE A 164 -3.16 2.10 -22.06
N PRO A 165 -2.71 2.25 -23.32
CA PRO A 165 -3.45 1.76 -24.48
C PRO A 165 -3.75 0.26 -24.36
N THR A 166 -5.03 -0.09 -24.50
CA THR A 166 -5.56 -1.45 -24.30
C THR A 166 -5.24 -2.41 -25.45
N SER A 167 -4.80 -1.86 -26.59
CA SER A 167 -4.51 -2.57 -27.84
C SER A 167 -3.07 -3.06 -27.95
N ASP A 168 -2.23 -2.83 -26.93
CA ASP A 168 -0.82 -3.10 -27.07
C ASP A 168 -0.52 -4.60 -26.94
N THR A 169 -0.03 -5.17 -28.04
CA THR A 169 0.26 -6.62 -28.21
C THR A 169 1.32 -7.19 -27.26
N HIS A 170 1.81 -6.36 -26.34
CA HIS A 170 2.79 -6.67 -25.29
C HIS A 170 2.20 -6.62 -23.88
N ALA A 171 0.87 -6.58 -23.72
CA ALA A 171 0.20 -6.88 -22.44
C ALA A 171 0.44 -8.36 -22.09
N THR A 172 1.64 -8.69 -21.64
CA THR A 172 2.01 -10.04 -21.19
C THR A 172 1.41 -10.23 -19.82
N THR A 173 0.27 -10.93 -19.76
CA THR A 173 -0.21 -11.51 -18.53
C THR A 173 0.89 -12.40 -17.96
N CYS A 174 1.33 -12.14 -16.73
CA CYS A 174 2.24 -13.06 -16.06
C CYS A 174 1.44 -14.33 -15.76
N SER A 175 1.88 -15.46 -16.32
CA SER A 175 1.19 -16.76 -16.20
C SER A 175 1.83 -17.61 -15.13
#